data_AF-A0A327TLL9-F1
#
_entry.id   AF-A0A327TLL9-F1
#
_cell.length_a   1.000
_cell.length_b   1.000
_cell.length_c   1.000
_cell.angle_alpha   90.00
_cell.angle_beta   90.00
_cell.angle_gamma   90.00
#
_symmetry.space_group_name_H-M   'P 1'
#
loop_
_entity.id
_entity.type
_entity.pdbx_description
1 polymer ?
#
loop_
_entity_poly.entity_id
_entity_poly.type
_entity_poly.pdbx_seq_one_letter_code
_entity_poly.pdbx_strand_id
1 'polypeptide(L)'
;RVTAMARSVARSLIDAPDFLRLGLMLAMERRPAEPRGRTVFLQVRDTARAKIAEMAQELVPALDEKSVHALTTYAVAGADGLFVQREISGDDVDLVAMFELHAQLVYEAATRLAARSGT
;
A
#
# COMPACT_ATOMS: atom_id res chain seq x y z
N ARG A 1 14.44 -4.06 7.89
CA ARG A 1 13.61 -5.00 7.09
C ARG A 1 12.45 -4.26 6.40
N VAL A 2 11.60 -3.55 7.15
CA VAL A 2 10.44 -2.79 6.61
C VAL A 2 10.83 -1.72 5.58
N THR A 3 11.85 -0.91 5.84
CA THR A 3 12.34 0.14 4.92
C THR A 3 12.96 -0.42 3.65
N ALA A 4 13.72 -1.52 3.73
CA ALA A 4 14.31 -2.17 2.58
C ALA A 4 13.24 -2.73 1.61
N MET A 5 12.17 -3.30 2.17
CA MET A 5 11.01 -3.72 1.40
C MET A 5 10.30 -2.53 0.76
N ALA A 6 10.07 -1.45 1.52
CA ALA A 6 9.43 -0.25 1.01
C ALA A 6 10.19 0.36 -0.18
N ARG A 7 11.53 0.40 -0.09
CA ARG A 7 12.40 0.80 -1.19
C ARG A 7 12.24 -0.09 -2.42
N SER A 8 12.16 -1.41 -2.24
CA SER A 8 11.92 -2.34 -3.35
C SER A 8 10.57 -2.10 -4.02
N VAL A 9 9.51 -1.87 -3.24
CA VAL A 9 8.18 -1.55 -3.76
C VAL A 9 8.24 -0.25 -4.56
N ALA A 10 8.78 0.83 -3.98
CA ALA A 10 8.93 2.12 -4.65
C ALA A 10 9.69 1.99 -5.97
N ARG A 11 10.79 1.21 -5.98
CA ARG A 11 11.57 0.98 -7.19
C ARG A 11 10.76 0.27 -8.28
N SER A 12 10.01 -0.78 -7.92
CA SER A 12 9.12 -1.45 -8.87
C SER A 12 8.04 -0.54 -9.43
N LEU A 13 7.53 0.43 -8.65
CA LEU A 13 6.55 1.40 -9.14
C LEU A 13 7.18 2.42 -10.11
N ILE A 14 8.42 2.84 -9.84
CA ILE A 14 9.18 3.73 -10.73
C ILE A 14 9.49 3.02 -12.05
N ASP A 15 9.87 1.74 -12.00
CA ASP A 15 10.28 0.98 -13.19
C ASP A 15 9.09 0.57 -14.07
N ALA A 16 7.87 0.47 -13.50
CA ALA A 16 6.67 0.05 -14.22
C ALA A 16 5.39 0.79 -13.76
N PRO A 17 5.27 2.12 -13.99
CA PRO A 17 4.17 2.93 -13.44
C PRO A 17 2.81 2.66 -14.11
N ASP A 18 2.81 2.21 -15.37
CA ASP A 18 1.59 2.13 -16.19
C ASP A 18 0.55 1.17 -15.64
N PHE A 19 0.98 0.09 -14.99
CA PHE A 19 0.05 -0.85 -14.36
C PHE A 19 -0.79 -0.17 -13.26
N LEU A 20 -0.14 0.60 -12.39
CA LEU A 20 -0.84 1.37 -11.34
C LEU A 20 -1.66 2.51 -11.94
N ARG A 21 -1.11 3.24 -12.92
CA ARG A 21 -1.82 4.35 -13.56
C ARG A 21 -3.14 3.89 -14.19
N LEU A 22 -3.10 2.85 -15.02
CA LEU A 22 -4.30 2.27 -15.64
C LEU A 22 -5.21 1.64 -14.59
N GLY A 23 -4.63 0.92 -13.64
CA GLY A 23 -5.35 0.24 -12.58
C GLY A 23 -6.18 1.19 -11.71
N LEU A 24 -5.57 2.26 -11.21
CA LEU A 24 -6.24 3.28 -10.40
C LEU A 24 -7.32 4.02 -11.18
N MET A 25 -7.05 4.36 -12.44
CA MET A 25 -8.06 4.95 -13.33
C MET A 25 -9.27 4.03 -13.49
N LEU A 26 -9.04 2.75 -13.82
CA LEU A 26 -10.10 1.75 -13.98
C LEU A 26 -10.86 1.51 -12.67
N ALA A 27 -10.17 1.50 -11.52
CA ALA A 27 -10.80 1.29 -10.22
C ALA A 27 -11.82 2.38 -9.86
N MET A 28 -11.57 3.63 -10.29
CA MET A 28 -12.45 4.78 -10.06
C MET A 28 -13.52 4.97 -11.14
N GLU A 29 -13.35 4.34 -12.30
CA GLU A 29 -14.23 4.51 -13.45
C GLU A 29 -15.65 3.97 -13.18
N ARG A 30 -16.67 4.77 -13.47
CA ARG A 30 -18.08 4.36 -13.39
C ARG A 30 -18.64 4.20 -14.80
N ARG A 31 -18.74 2.95 -15.28
CA ARG A 31 -19.36 2.59 -16.56
C ARG A 31 -20.49 1.58 -16.38
N PRO A 32 -21.46 1.53 -17.32
CA PRO A 32 -22.56 0.55 -17.27
C PRO A 32 -22.10 -0.91 -17.38
N ALA A 33 -20.97 -1.15 -18.05
CA ALA A 33 -20.36 -2.46 -18.19
C ALA A 33 -18.94 -2.43 -17.59
N GLU A 34 -18.66 -3.42 -16.74
CA GLU A 34 -17.40 -3.59 -16.04
C GLU A 34 -16.24 -3.89 -17.01
N PRO A 35 -15.18 -3.05 -17.06
CA PRO A 35 -14.01 -3.35 -17.89
C PRO A 35 -13.26 -4.57 -17.36
N ARG A 36 -12.93 -5.55 -18.20
CA ARG A 36 -12.15 -6.74 -17.78
C ARG A 36 -10.84 -6.38 -17.08
N GLY A 37 -10.21 -5.27 -17.48
CA GLY A 37 -8.98 -4.76 -16.86
C GLY A 37 -9.16 -4.37 -15.38
N ARG A 38 -10.35 -3.91 -14.98
CA ARG A 38 -10.66 -3.59 -13.57
C ARG A 38 -10.59 -4.84 -12.70
N THR A 39 -11.16 -5.95 -13.17
CA THR A 39 -11.09 -7.24 -12.46
C THR A 39 -9.64 -7.68 -12.20
N VAL A 40 -8.79 -7.61 -13.23
CA VAL A 40 -7.37 -7.99 -13.12
C VAL A 40 -6.64 -7.09 -12.13
N PHE A 41 -6.85 -5.78 -12.20
CA PHE A 41 -6.25 -4.84 -11.26
C PHE A 41 -6.66 -5.13 -9.82
N LEU A 42 -7.94 -5.37 -9.56
CA LEU A 42 -8.45 -5.67 -8.22
C LEU A 42 -7.88 -6.98 -7.66
N GLN A 43 -7.67 -8.00 -8.48
CA GLN A 43 -7.02 -9.25 -8.06
C GLN A 43 -5.56 -9.05 -7.62
N VAL A 44 -4.80 -8.25 -8.39
CA VAL A 44 -3.42 -7.91 -8.01
C VAL A 44 -3.41 -7.06 -6.74
N ARG A 45 -4.36 -6.14 -6.61
CA ARG A 45 -4.52 -5.31 -5.41
C ARG A 45 -4.85 -6.14 -4.17
N ASP A 46 -5.72 -7.14 -4.29
CA ASP A 46 -6.03 -8.08 -3.21
C ASP A 46 -4.82 -8.92 -2.81
N THR A 47 -4.01 -9.34 -3.78
CA THR A 47 -2.74 -10.03 -3.52
C THR A 47 -1.77 -9.15 -2.75
N ALA A 48 -1.63 -7.88 -3.13
CA ALA A 48 -0.78 -6.91 -2.42
C ALA A 48 -1.29 -6.67 -0.99
N ARG A 49 -2.60 -6.51 -0.82
CA ARG A 49 -3.26 -6.38 0.49
C ARG A 49 -2.98 -7.58 1.39
N ALA A 50 -3.14 -8.80 0.88
CA ALA A 50 -2.87 -10.03 1.63
C ALA A 50 -1.41 -10.10 2.11
N LYS A 51 -0.45 -9.84 1.21
CA LYS A 51 0.97 -9.81 1.57
C LYS A 51 1.30 -8.78 2.64
N ILE A 52 0.72 -7.58 2.57
CA ILE A 52 0.91 -6.55 3.60
C ILE A 52 0.37 -7.00 4.95
N ALA A 53 -0.82 -7.63 4.97
CA ALA A 53 -1.41 -8.16 6.19
C ALA A 53 -0.56 -9.28 6.82
N GLU A 54 -0.08 -10.23 6.01
CA GLU A 54 0.84 -11.30 6.45
C GLU A 54 2.10 -10.70 7.08
N MET A 55 2.73 -9.73 6.43
CA MET A 55 3.92 -9.08 6.95
C MET A 55 3.66 -8.28 8.23
N ALA A 56 2.50 -7.64 8.36
CA ALA A 56 2.12 -6.96 9.59
C ALA A 56 2.02 -7.93 10.78
N GLN A 57 1.44 -9.11 10.56
CA GLN A 57 1.34 -10.17 11.56
C GLN A 57 2.70 -10.80 11.89
N GLU A 58 3.57 -11.02 10.89
CA GLU A 58 4.93 -11.52 11.11
C GLU A 58 5.78 -10.54 11.94
N LEU A 59 5.68 -9.25 11.65
CA LEU A 59 6.49 -8.22 12.28
C LEU A 59 5.97 -7.81 13.66
N VAL A 60 4.67 -7.87 13.86
CA VAL A 60 4.02 -7.52 15.13
C VAL A 60 2.98 -8.59 15.49
N PRO A 61 3.41 -9.75 16.03
CA PRO A 61 2.52 -10.89 16.29
C PRO A 61 1.36 -10.62 17.26
N ALA A 62 1.47 -9.56 18.08
CA ALA A 62 0.45 -9.15 19.03
C ALA A 62 -0.67 -8.27 18.41
N LEU A 63 -0.64 -8.00 17.10
CA LEU A 63 -1.69 -7.26 16.43
C LEU A 63 -2.97 -8.12 16.32
N ASP A 64 -4.09 -7.62 16.84
CA ASP A 64 -5.40 -8.25 16.62
C ASP A 64 -5.88 -8.11 15.17
N GLU A 65 -6.81 -8.97 14.76
CA GLU A 65 -7.31 -9.03 13.38
C GLU A 65 -7.90 -7.70 12.88
N LYS A 66 -8.62 -6.97 13.74
CA LYS A 66 -9.22 -5.67 13.39
C LYS A 66 -8.13 -4.63 13.14
N SER A 67 -7.09 -4.63 13.97
CA SER A 67 -5.91 -3.78 13.80
C SER A 67 -5.15 -4.13 12.52
N VAL A 68 -5.02 -5.43 12.18
CA VAL A 68 -4.37 -5.86 10.93
C VAL A 68 -5.14 -5.33 9.72
N HIS A 69 -6.47 -5.49 9.74
CA HIS A 69 -7.32 -5.02 8.66
C HIS A 69 -7.23 -3.50 8.45
N ALA A 70 -7.32 -2.73 9.55
CA ALA A 70 -7.24 -1.27 9.50
C ALA A 70 -5.86 -0.79 9.00
N LEU A 71 -4.78 -1.37 9.54
CA LEU A 71 -3.42 -1.01 9.18
C LEU A 71 -3.12 -1.33 7.71
N THR A 72 -3.53 -2.51 7.25
CA THR A 72 -3.35 -2.94 5.86
C THR A 72 -4.10 -2.01 4.90
N THR A 73 -5.33 -1.65 5.24
CA THR A 73 -6.14 -0.71 4.44
C THR A 73 -5.46 0.65 4.35
N TYR A 74 -4.98 1.18 5.48
CA TYR A 74 -4.26 2.44 5.53
C TYR A 74 -2.95 2.39 4.74
N ALA A 75 -2.19 1.30 4.86
CA ALA A 75 -0.91 1.12 4.17
C ALA A 75 -1.08 1.11 2.64
N VAL A 76 -2.10 0.40 2.12
CA VAL A 76 -2.42 0.38 0.69
C VAL A 76 -2.87 1.76 0.21
N ALA A 77 -3.79 2.41 0.93
CA ALA A 77 -4.28 3.74 0.57
C ALA A 77 -3.15 4.79 0.53
N GLY A 78 -2.24 4.74 1.51
CA GLY A 78 -1.06 5.62 1.52
C GLY A 78 -0.13 5.36 0.34
N ALA A 79 0.11 4.10 -0.01
CA ALA A 79 0.94 3.75 -1.17
C ALA A 79 0.34 4.25 -2.50
N ASP A 80 -0.99 4.11 -2.69
CA ASP A 80 -1.66 4.67 -3.88
C ASP A 80 -1.55 6.19 -3.93
N GLY A 81 -1.76 6.86 -2.79
CA GLY A 81 -1.68 8.31 -2.68
C GLY A 81 -0.28 8.84 -2.97
N LEU A 82 0.77 8.17 -2.50
CA LEU A 82 2.16 8.50 -2.81
C LEU A 82 2.46 8.35 -4.30
N PHE A 83 1.96 7.29 -4.93
CA PHE A 83 2.07 7.13 -6.37
C PHE A 83 1.37 8.27 -7.12
N VAL A 84 0.11 8.57 -6.78
CA VAL A 84 -0.65 9.68 -7.40
C VAL A 84 0.05 11.03 -7.18
N GLN A 85 0.61 11.28 -6.00
CA GLN A 85 1.34 12.51 -5.71
C GLN A 85 2.59 12.64 -6.61
N ARG A 86 3.35 11.56 -6.78
CA ARG A 86 4.50 11.50 -7.69
C ARG A 86 4.11 11.74 -9.15
N GLU A 87 2.95 11.24 -9.55
CA GLU A 87 2.40 11.41 -10.89
C GLU A 87 1.96 12.85 -11.19
N ILE A 88 1.47 13.56 -10.17
CA ILE A 88 1.06 14.97 -10.28
C ILE A 88 2.27 15.89 -10.26
N SER A 89 3.21 15.65 -9.35
CA SER A 89 4.33 16.57 -9.07
C SER A 89 5.62 16.24 -9.81
N GLY A 90 5.67 15.15 -10.58
CA GLY A 90 6.88 14.75 -11.28
C GLY A 90 8.03 14.45 -10.32
N ASP A 91 9.27 14.69 -10.76
CA ASP A 91 10.48 14.29 -10.03
C ASP A 91 10.72 15.07 -8.73
N ASP A 92 9.92 16.10 -8.45
CA ASP A 92 9.94 16.87 -7.19
C ASP A 92 9.55 16.01 -5.96
N VAL A 93 8.94 14.84 -6.19
CA VAL A 93 8.63 13.87 -5.15
C VAL A 93 9.65 12.73 -5.22
N ASP A 94 10.53 12.67 -4.21
CA ASP A 94 11.36 11.47 -3.98
C ASP A 94 10.47 10.33 -3.49
N LEU A 95 9.93 9.56 -4.43
CA LEU A 95 9.01 8.46 -4.16
C LEU A 95 9.66 7.39 -3.28
N VAL A 96 10.98 7.16 -3.41
CA VAL A 96 11.69 6.18 -2.58
C VAL A 96 11.71 6.65 -1.13
N ALA A 97 12.12 7.89 -0.88
CA ALA A 97 12.12 8.47 0.47
C ALA A 97 10.72 8.48 1.09
N MET A 98 9.69 8.81 0.30
CA MET A 98 8.30 8.80 0.77
C MET A 98 7.79 7.42 1.15
N PHE A 99 8.13 6.38 0.38
CA PHE A 99 7.77 4.99 0.73
C PHE A 99 8.51 4.50 1.97
N GLU A 100 9.78 4.90 2.16
CA GLU A 100 10.52 4.59 3.38
C GLU A 100 9.87 5.22 4.61
N LEU A 101 9.52 6.51 4.53
CA LEU A 101 8.79 7.20 5.59
C LEU A 101 7.44 6.55 5.86
N HIS A 102 6.66 6.27 4.82
CA HIS A 102 5.36 5.58 4.93
C HIS A 102 5.49 4.25 5.67
N ALA A 103 6.48 3.44 5.31
CA ALA A 103 6.68 2.14 5.94
C ALA A 103 7.13 2.24 7.40
N GLN A 104 7.92 3.25 7.76
CA GLN A 104 8.25 3.56 9.15
C GLN A 104 7.00 3.92 9.95
N LEU A 105 6.18 4.86 9.44
CA LEU A 105 4.96 5.31 10.12
C LEU A 105 3.92 4.20 10.26
N VAL A 106 3.75 3.35 9.24
CA VAL A 106 2.88 2.17 9.31
C VAL A 106 3.37 1.20 10.37
N TYR A 107 4.68 0.93 10.43
CA TYR A 107 5.24 0.04 11.45
C TYR A 107 5.08 0.60 12.87
N GLU A 108 5.30 1.90 13.08
CA GLU A 108 5.05 2.54 14.37
C GLU A 108 3.57 2.54 14.77
N ALA A 109 2.66 2.73 13.81
CA ALA A 109 1.23 2.61 14.07
C ALA A 109 0.86 1.19 14.50
N ALA A 110 1.47 0.17 13.87
CA ALA A 110 1.29 -1.23 14.21
C ALA A 110 1.70 -1.52 15.66
N THR A 111 2.91 -1.13 16.05
CA THR A 111 3.40 -1.38 17.42
C THR A 111 2.54 -0.68 18.48
N ARG A 112 2.06 0.53 18.19
CA ARG A 112 1.13 1.25 19.07
C ARG A 112 -0.25 0.60 19.15
N LEU A 113 -0.75 0.02 18.05
CA LEU A 113 -2.02 -0.71 18.04
C LEU A 113 -1.92 -1.98 18.91
N ALA A 114 -0.88 -2.79 18.71
CA ALA A 114 -0.64 -4.00 19.51
C ALA A 114 -0.56 -3.69 21.02
N ALA A 115 0.09 -2.59 21.40
CA ALA A 115 0.20 -2.19 22.80
C ALA A 115 -1.17 -1.86 23.45
N ARG A 116 -2.15 -1.37 22.66
CA ARG A 116 -3.50 -1.05 23.15
C ARG A 116 -4.42 -2.28 23.23
N SER A 117 -4.16 -3.29 22.41
CA SER A 117 -4.96 -4.53 22.42
C SER A 117 -4.58 -5.47 23.58
N GLY A 118 -3.45 -5.22 24.24
CA GLY A 118 -3.00 -5.93 25.44
C GLY A 118 -3.45 -5.32 26.79
N THR A 119 -4.21 -4.21 26.76
CA THR A 119 -4.88 -3.60 27.92
C THR A 119 -6.37 -3.86 27.90
#